data_AF-B8M7A8-F1
#
_entry.id   AF-B8M7A8-F1
#
_cell.length_a   1.000
_cell.length_b   1.000
_cell.length_c   1.000
_cell.angle_alpha   90.00
_cell.angle_beta   90.00
_cell.angle_gamma   90.00
#
_symmetry.space_group_name_H-M   'P 1'
#
loop_
_entity.id
_entity.type
_entity.pdbx_description
1 polymer ?
#
loop_
_entity_poly.entity_id
_entity_poly.type
_entity_poly.pdbx_seq_one_letter_code
_entity_poly.pdbx_strand_id
1 'polypeptide(L)'
;MRSASVQRGKNITCKNEHIAIYTDGSGYQGYIGASMVIPTFRKQRTECIGTEGTSTVYAAEVCGIKFALETALQIADQDIRTKKLVIFSDS
;
A
#
# COMPACT_ATOMS: atom_id res chain seq x y z
N MET A 1 9.12 -4.09 -26.94
CA MET A 1 7.75 -3.55 -26.85
C MET A 1 6.78 -4.70 -26.56
N ARG A 2 6.29 -4.80 -25.33
CA ARG A 2 5.06 -5.54 -24.99
C ARG A 2 4.29 -4.67 -24.02
N SER A 3 3.17 -4.15 -24.50
CA SER A 3 2.30 -3.21 -23.80
C SER A 3 1.55 -3.95 -22.69
N ALA A 4 1.81 -3.58 -21.43
CA ALA A 4 0.95 -3.94 -20.32
C ALA A 4 -0.24 -2.96 -20.33
N SER A 5 -1.44 -3.50 -20.55
CA SER A 5 -2.70 -2.78 -20.41
C SER A 5 -2.94 -2.49 -18.93
N VAL A 6 -2.49 -1.31 -18.48
CA VAL A 6 -2.89 -0.74 -17.18
C VAL A 6 -4.37 -0.35 -17.31
N GLN A 7 -5.25 -1.13 -16.70
CA GLN A 7 -6.63 -0.70 -16.49
C GLN A 7 -6.58 0.57 -15.65
N ARG A 8 -7.03 1.70 -16.22
CA ARG A 8 -7.17 2.96 -15.50
C ARG A 8 -8.21 2.76 -14.39
N GLY A 9 -7.72 2.56 -13.17
CA GLY A 9 -8.51 2.59 -11.97
C GLY A 9 -9.37 3.85 -11.97
N LYS A 10 -10.67 3.66 -11.79
CA LYS A 10 -11.70 4.68 -11.76
C LYS A 10 -11.23 5.89 -10.94
N ASN A 11 -11.45 7.10 -11.45
CA ASN A 11 -11.25 8.34 -10.71
C ASN A 11 -12.02 8.26 -9.38
N ILE A 12 -11.35 7.84 -8.31
CA ILE A 12 -11.83 8.03 -6.95
C ILE A 12 -11.54 9.50 -6.65
N THR A 13 -12.41 10.39 -7.12
CA THR A 13 -12.58 11.71 -6.53
C THR A 13 -13.15 11.51 -5.12
N CYS A 14 -12.29 11.03 -4.23
CA CYS A 14 -12.46 11.18 -2.81
C CYS A 14 -12.39 12.70 -2.57
N LYS A 15 -13.54 13.32 -2.26
CA LYS A 15 -13.51 14.60 -1.54
C LYS A 15 -12.46 14.48 -0.44
N ASN A 16 -11.72 15.54 -0.15
CA ASN A 16 -10.55 15.57 0.75
C ASN A 16 -10.83 15.16 2.23
N GLU A 17 -11.92 14.45 2.50
CA GLU A 17 -12.49 13.97 3.76
C GLU A 17 -11.79 12.69 4.28
N HIS A 18 -11.16 11.90 3.40
CA HIS A 18 -10.48 10.66 3.80
C HIS A 18 -9.01 10.62 3.38
N ILE A 19 -8.21 9.93 4.20
CA ILE A 19 -6.84 9.55 3.85
C ILE A 19 -6.89 8.10 3.35
N ALA A 20 -6.71 7.91 2.05
CA ALA A 20 -6.67 6.59 1.43
C ALA A 20 -5.24 6.05 1.42
N ILE A 21 -5.07 4.84 1.94
CA ILE A 21 -3.84 4.07 1.85
C ILE A 21 -4.11 2.84 0.98
N TYR A 22 -3.25 2.60 -0.01
CA TYR A 22 -3.30 1.42 -0.87
C TYR A 22 -2.12 0.52 -0.54
N THR A 23 -2.34 -0.77 -0.46
CA THR A 23 -1.30 -1.78 -0.20
C THR A 23 -1.30 -2.82 -1.31
N ASP A 24 -0.13 -3.42 -1.54
CA ASP A 24 0.07 -4.47 -2.54
C ASP A 24 1.25 -5.35 -2.12
N GLY A 25 1.17 -6.64 -2.44
CA GLY A 25 2.22 -7.63 -2.27
C GLY A 25 2.54 -8.30 -3.60
N SER A 26 3.81 -8.38 -3.96
CA SER A 26 4.20 -8.99 -5.24
C SER A 26 5.44 -9.87 -5.13
N GLY A 27 5.48 -10.88 -6.00
CA GLY A 27 6.68 -11.66 -6.28
C GLY A 27 7.29 -11.19 -7.61
N TYR A 28 8.59 -10.91 -7.62
CA TYR A 28 9.32 -10.52 -8.81
C TYR A 28 10.76 -11.04 -8.78
N GLN A 29 11.14 -11.80 -9.82
CA GLN A 29 12.49 -12.34 -10.01
C GLN A 29 13.05 -13.09 -8.79
N GLY A 30 12.24 -13.93 -8.14
CA GLY A 30 12.67 -14.72 -6.98
C GLY A 30 12.62 -13.98 -5.64
N TYR A 31 12.21 -12.71 -5.64
CA TYR A 31 12.05 -11.88 -4.44
C TYR A 31 10.58 -11.60 -4.16
N ILE A 32 10.27 -11.45 -2.88
CA ILE A 32 8.94 -11.11 -2.38
C ILE A 32 8.99 -9.71 -1.77
N GLY A 33 8.12 -8.82 -2.26
CA GLY A 33 8.08 -7.43 -1.83
C GLY A 33 6.68 -6.99 -1.43
N ALA A 34 6.62 -6.09 -0.45
CA ALA A 34 5.40 -5.44 0.03
C ALA A 34 5.48 -3.94 -0.21
N SER A 35 4.36 -3.30 -0.53
CA SER A 35 4.28 -1.85 -0.71
C SER A 35 3.04 -1.26 -0.08
N MET A 36 3.13 0.02 0.29
CA MET A 36 2.00 0.88 0.61
C MET A 36 2.19 2.28 0.03
N VAL A 37 1.09 2.94 -0.34
CA VAL A 37 1.09 4.29 -0.90
C VAL A 37 -0.05 5.13 -0.32
N ILE A 38 0.23 6.39 0.00
CA ILE A 38 -0.75 7.41 0.36
C ILE A 38 -0.67 8.55 -0.67
N PRO A 39 -1.52 8.54 -1.71
CA PRO A 39 -1.42 9.50 -2.81
C PRO A 39 -1.54 10.97 -2.36
N THR A 40 -2.44 11.25 -1.41
CA THR A 40 -2.67 12.60 -0.88
C THR A 40 -1.42 13.23 -0.27
N PHE A 41 -0.53 12.41 0.31
CA PHE A 41 0.72 12.87 0.92
C PHE A 41 1.96 12.58 0.07
N ARG A 42 1.80 11.95 -1.10
CA ARG A 42 2.90 11.44 -1.92
C ARG A 42 3.88 10.59 -1.09
N LYS A 43 3.36 9.87 -0.10
CA LYS A 43 4.14 8.99 0.78
C LYS A 43 4.03 7.57 0.26
N GLN A 44 5.15 6.86 0.21
CA GLN A 44 5.19 5.44 -0.13
C GLN A 44 6.19 4.72 0.75
N ARG A 45 5.98 3.43 0.95
CA ARG A 45 6.94 2.52 1.58
C ARG A 45 6.91 1.21 0.80
N THR A 46 8.08 0.73 0.43
CA THR A 46 8.25 -0.54 -0.29
C THR A 46 9.43 -1.27 0.29
N GLU A 47 9.27 -2.55 0.60
CA GLU A 47 10.33 -3.37 1.18
C GLU A 47 10.33 -4.77 0.55
N CYS A 48 11.52 -5.30 0.29
CA CYS A 48 11.72 -6.72 0.00
C CYS A 48 11.77 -7.46 1.33
N ILE A 49 10.82 -8.37 1.55
CA ILE A 49 10.67 -9.10 2.82
C ILE A 49 11.34 -10.47 2.80
N GLY A 50 11.90 -10.87 1.65
CA GLY A 50 12.59 -12.15 1.50
C GLY A 50 12.63 -12.62 0.06
N THR A 51 13.06 -13.86 -0.12
CA THR A 51 12.97 -14.56 -1.40
C THR A 51 11.72 -15.44 -1.43
N GLU A 52 11.38 -16.00 -2.60
CA GLU A 52 10.31 -17.00 -2.73
C GLU A 52 10.56 -18.27 -1.89
N GLY A 53 11.80 -18.51 -1.44
CA GLY A 53 12.16 -19.60 -0.53
C GLY A 53 11.99 -19.29 0.95
N THR A 54 11.87 -18.01 1.33
CA THR A 54 11.78 -17.58 2.75
C THR A 54 10.51 -16.81 3.07
N SER A 55 9.75 -16.41 2.05
CA SER A 55 8.53 -15.63 2.18
C SER A 55 7.54 -15.94 1.06
N THR A 56 6.34 -15.40 1.14
CA THR A 56 5.27 -15.60 0.16
C THR A 56 4.60 -14.28 -0.18
N VAL A 57 3.93 -14.22 -1.34
CA VAL A 57 3.10 -13.06 -1.71
C VAL A 57 2.07 -12.78 -0.60
N TYR A 58 1.45 -13.80 -0.02
CA TYR A 58 0.53 -13.63 1.12
C TYR A 58 1.19 -12.94 2.33
N ALA A 59 2.44 -13.26 2.64
CA ALA A 59 3.18 -12.57 3.71
C ALA A 59 3.47 -11.11 3.34
N ALA A 60 3.72 -10.82 2.06
CA ALA A 60 3.89 -9.45 1.58
C ALA A 60 2.60 -8.63 1.70
N GLU A 61 1.45 -9.20 1.38
CA GLU A 61 0.15 -8.53 1.51
C GLU A 61 -0.14 -8.12 2.95
N VAL A 62 0.07 -9.05 3.90
CA VAL A 62 -0.05 -8.75 5.33
C VAL A 62 0.98 -7.70 5.76
N CYS A 63 2.20 -7.73 5.21
CA CYS A 63 3.22 -6.73 5.47
C CYS A 63 2.83 -5.33 4.94
N GLY A 64 2.17 -5.26 3.78
CA GLY A 64 1.60 -4.03 3.24
C GLY A 64 0.58 -3.42 4.18
N ILE A 65 -0.33 -4.23 4.74
CA ILE A 65 -1.30 -3.80 5.76
C ILE A 65 -0.58 -3.32 7.03
N LYS A 66 0.45 -4.04 7.48
CA LYS A 66 1.29 -3.63 8.63
C LYS A 66 1.88 -2.23 8.39
N PHE A 67 2.43 -1.96 7.22
CA PHE A 67 2.97 -0.64 6.89
C PHE A 67 1.89 0.45 6.91
N ALA A 68 0.70 0.14 6.38
CA ALA A 68 -0.43 1.06 6.38
C ALA A 68 -0.87 1.42 7.81
N LEU A 69 -0.96 0.43 8.71
CA LEU A 69 -1.30 0.64 10.11
C LEU A 69 -0.22 1.44 10.86
N GLU A 70 1.05 1.11 10.68
CA GLU A 70 2.16 1.87 11.27
C GLU A 70 2.13 3.33 10.82
N THR A 71 1.84 3.58 9.54
CA THR A 71 1.72 4.94 9.01
C THR A 71 0.47 5.64 9.52
N ALA A 72 -0.65 4.92 9.69
CA ALA A 72 -1.89 5.46 10.25
C ALA A 72 -1.67 5.95 11.70
N LEU A 73 -0.94 5.19 12.51
CA LEU A 73 -0.55 5.59 13.87
C LEU A 73 0.32 6.85 13.85
N GLN A 74 1.33 6.91 12.97
CA GLN A 74 2.15 8.12 12.81
C GLN A 74 1.34 9.36 12.41
N ILE A 75 0.32 9.19 11.55
CA ILE A 75 -0.57 10.29 11.15
C ILE A 75 -1.45 10.73 12.32
N ALA A 76 -1.97 9.79 13.11
CA ALA A 76 -2.78 10.08 14.28
C ALA A 76 -1.99 10.85 15.36
N ASP A 77 -0.70 10.52 15.53
CA ASP A 77 0.20 11.22 16.45
C ASP A 77 0.49 12.67 16.02
N GLN A 78 0.38 12.99 14.74
CA GLN A 78 0.56 14.35 14.19
C GLN A 78 -0.70 15.23 14.30
N ASP A 79 -1.68 14.80 15.10
CA ASP A 79 -2.95 15.49 15.34
C ASP A 79 -3.80 15.79 14.09
N ILE A 80 -3.55 15.05 13.00
CA ILE A 80 -4.41 15.01 11.80
C ILE A 80 -5.64 14.13 12.11
N ARG A 81 -6.31 14.40 13.25
CA ARG A 81 -7.42 13.59 13.79
C ARG A 81 -8.73 13.74 13.03
N THR A 82 -8.83 14.72 12.12
CA THR A 82 -10.10 15.10 11.50
C THR A 82 -10.46 14.32 10.23
N LYS A 83 -9.54 13.52 9.68
CA LYS A 83 -9.77 12.73 8.46
C LYS A 83 -9.82 11.24 8.76
N LYS A 84 -10.92 10.59 8.36
CA LYS A 84 -11.05 9.13 8.49
C LYS A 84 -10.08 8.45 7.52
N LEU A 85 -9.32 7.49 8.02
CA LEU A 85 -8.35 6.71 7.25
C LEU A 85 -8.99 5.43 6.71
N VAL A 86 -8.69 5.09 5.46
CA VAL A 86 -9.21 3.90 4.78
C VAL A 86 -8.05 3.17 4.13
N ILE A 87 -7.94 1.87 4.37
CA ILE A 87 -6.92 0.99 3.77
C ILE A 87 -7.60 0.14 2.70
N PHE A 88 -7.00 0.09 1.52
CA PHE A 88 -7.41 -0.75 0.39
C PHE A 88 -6.33 -1.78 0.10
N SER A 89 -6.73 -3.03 0.00
CA SER A 89 -5.94 -4.19 -0.45
C SER A 89 -6.82 -5.01 -1.40
N ASP A 90 -6.21 -5.67 -2.38
CA ASP A 90 -6.87 -6.53 -3.37
C ASP A 90 -6.72 -8.04 -3.07
N SER A 91 -6.07 -8.37 -1.95
CA SER A 91 -5.93 -9.74 -1.42
C SER A 91 -7.14 -10.26 -0.63
#